data_AF-A0A9Y3VZ63-F1
#
_entry.id   AF-A0A9Y3VZ63-F1
#
_cell.length_a   1.000
_cell.length_b   1.000
_cell.length_c   1.000
_cell.angle_alpha   90.00
_cell.angle_beta   90.00
_cell.angle_gamma   90.00
#
_symmetry.space_group_name_H-M   'P 1'
#
loop_
_entity.id
_entity.type
_entity.pdbx_description
1 polymer ?
#
loop_
_entity_poly.entity_id
_entity_poly.type
_entity_poly.pdbx_seq_one_letter_code
_entity_poly.pdbx_strand_id
1 'polypeptide(L)'
;MRKKSEFENKLLQKSKELTQKLKDKAKDEEELQRQFGSVWSSWVAELTADTKPVKEINLKKDQLIILQELRFGPSLIDECKRSGRYKKISEVGDYSVYMMTSSNQLISFIQKHISSGFSQEEQQIRLLIVQAEKDSLDAIKSKPVAATGYTPTYLHEIANHMTENVQKFMSWRKYTLRKEFRVDLLLYVFCRAESWLLESHKKFKMSNDPITYLGSKKTQYYTVFRSFCKENSSVVVLGELVCEKLKASSIEAVYKKTAIDLAGRMRCNLPAFSGNRLNLEKHVLKSLAEKENFDDVILYITNPRRQTEAYIKAEVEKYIFRDHKDEAVNILKKNVDDIKTTEEIEKGFKSITEKMSSLSPYKLKESRQKPEEILIDQLCNCCW
;
A
#
# COMPACT_ATOMS: atom_id res chain seq x y z
N MET A 1 16.90 -15.70 9.87
CA MET A 1 16.15 -16.72 10.64
C MET A 1 16.82 -17.07 11.98
N ARG A 2 18.13 -17.34 12.05
CA ARG A 2 18.84 -17.80 13.27
C ARG A 2 18.68 -16.91 14.53
N LYS A 3 18.71 -15.59 14.38
CA LYS A 3 18.52 -14.64 15.50
C LYS A 3 17.09 -14.63 16.08
N LYS A 4 16.06 -14.94 15.28
CA LYS A 4 14.67 -14.90 15.76
C LYS A 4 14.36 -16.04 16.72
N SER A 5 14.78 -17.25 16.38
CA SER A 5 14.63 -18.41 17.26
C SER A 5 15.41 -18.24 18.56
N GLU A 6 16.59 -17.61 18.51
CA GLU A 6 17.37 -17.27 19.71
C GLU A 6 16.63 -16.29 20.62
N PHE A 7 16.04 -15.22 20.06
CA PHE A 7 15.18 -14.31 20.81
C PHE A 7 13.99 -15.02 21.44
N GLU A 8 13.31 -15.87 20.68
CA GLU A 8 12.14 -16.59 21.16
C GLU A 8 12.48 -17.55 22.30
N ASN A 9 13.61 -18.28 22.21
CA ASN A 9 14.10 -19.15 23.26
C ASN A 9 14.48 -18.38 24.53
N LYS A 10 15.19 -17.25 24.39
CA LYS A 10 15.56 -16.40 25.54
C LYS A 10 14.35 -15.76 26.21
N LEU A 11 13.38 -15.27 25.44
CA LEU A 11 12.14 -14.74 26.00
C LEU A 11 11.36 -15.82 26.75
N LEU A 12 11.31 -17.05 26.22
CA LEU A 12 10.65 -18.17 26.88
C LEU A 12 11.30 -18.48 28.23
N GLN A 13 12.63 -18.50 28.27
CA GLN A 13 13.40 -18.71 29.49
C GLN A 13 13.17 -17.60 30.52
N LYS A 14 13.21 -16.32 30.09
CA LYS A 14 12.92 -15.17 30.96
C LYS A 14 11.49 -15.21 31.52
N SER A 15 10.50 -15.63 30.73
CA SER A 15 9.13 -15.85 31.21
C SER A 15 9.03 -16.92 32.30
N LYS A 16 9.80 -18.01 32.19
CA LYS A 16 9.88 -19.05 33.24
C LYS A 16 10.51 -18.53 34.52
N GLU A 17 11.62 -17.81 34.40
CA GLU A 17 12.33 -17.22 35.56
C GLU A 17 11.48 -16.18 36.29
N LEU A 18 10.74 -15.35 35.54
CA LEU A 18 9.80 -14.39 36.13
C LEU A 18 8.70 -15.11 36.93
N THR A 19 8.18 -16.22 36.39
CA THR A 19 7.18 -17.04 37.07
C THR A 19 7.70 -17.57 38.40
N GLN A 20 8.93 -18.12 38.43
CA GLN A 20 9.55 -18.61 39.66
C GLN A 20 9.70 -17.51 40.72
N LYS A 21 10.03 -16.28 40.31
CA LYS A 21 10.14 -15.12 41.22
C LYS A 21 8.80 -14.66 41.79
N LEU A 22 7.70 -14.95 41.10
CA LEU A 22 6.35 -14.45 41.42
C LEU A 22 5.42 -15.52 42.01
N LYS A 23 5.91 -16.76 42.18
CA LYS A 23 5.12 -17.95 42.58
C LYS A 23 4.19 -17.74 43.79
N ASP A 24 4.53 -16.81 44.69
CA ASP A 24 3.75 -16.51 45.91
C ASP A 24 3.16 -15.08 45.96
N LYS A 25 3.36 -14.25 44.92
CA LYS A 25 3.16 -12.79 45.00
C LYS A 25 2.05 -12.22 44.12
N ALA A 26 1.69 -12.86 43.01
CA ALA A 26 0.68 -12.34 42.09
C ALA A 26 -0.67 -13.04 42.29
N LYS A 27 -1.66 -12.32 42.83
CA LYS A 27 -2.98 -12.86 43.18
C LYS A 27 -4.09 -12.54 42.17
N ASP A 28 -3.86 -11.59 41.27
CA ASP A 28 -4.82 -11.16 40.25
C ASP A 28 -4.16 -10.88 38.88
N GLU A 29 -4.99 -10.78 37.85
CA GLU A 29 -4.57 -10.61 36.45
C GLU A 29 -3.91 -9.24 36.18
N GLU A 30 -4.37 -8.19 36.85
CA GLU A 30 -3.84 -6.83 36.66
C GLU A 30 -2.40 -6.74 37.21
N GLU A 31 -2.14 -7.38 38.35
CA GLU A 31 -0.82 -7.45 38.94
C GLU A 31 0.15 -8.27 38.06
N LEU A 32 -0.29 -9.39 37.49
CA LEU A 32 0.53 -10.15 36.52
C LEU A 32 0.91 -9.31 35.31
N GLN A 33 -0.04 -8.54 34.76
CA GLN A 33 0.20 -7.68 33.61
C GLN A 33 1.16 -6.53 33.94
N ARG A 34 1.04 -5.94 35.14
CA ARG A 34 1.93 -4.89 35.64
C ARG A 34 3.36 -5.41 35.83
N GLN A 35 3.52 -6.56 36.47
CA GLN A 35 4.83 -7.19 36.72
C GLN A 35 5.51 -7.61 35.41
N PHE A 36 4.77 -8.20 34.47
CA PHE A 36 5.32 -8.51 33.15
C PHE A 36 5.69 -7.24 32.38
N GLY A 37 4.83 -6.22 32.45
CA GLY A 37 5.03 -4.93 31.80
C GLY A 37 6.29 -4.21 32.28
N SER A 38 6.61 -4.28 33.57
CA SER A 38 7.76 -3.61 34.18
C SER A 38 9.10 -4.20 33.72
N VAL A 39 9.17 -5.52 33.53
CA VAL A 39 10.42 -6.20 33.12
C VAL A 39 10.60 -6.24 31.60
N TRP A 40 9.52 -6.11 30.83
CA TRP A 40 9.54 -6.26 29.38
C TRP A 40 10.56 -5.35 28.68
N SER A 41 10.57 -4.06 29.01
CA SER A 41 11.49 -3.10 28.39
C SER A 41 12.95 -3.43 28.67
N SER A 42 13.26 -3.91 29.87
CA SER A 42 14.61 -4.38 30.24
C SER A 42 15.01 -5.61 29.43
N TRP A 43 14.10 -6.57 29.25
CA TRP A 43 14.37 -7.76 28.45
C TRP A 43 14.64 -7.42 27.00
N VAL A 44 13.83 -6.53 26.42
CA VAL A 44 14.05 -6.05 25.05
C VAL A 44 15.43 -5.38 24.95
N ALA A 45 15.75 -4.45 25.85
CA ALA A 45 17.03 -3.76 25.85
C ALA A 45 18.22 -4.74 25.92
N GLU A 46 18.19 -5.71 26.83
CA GLU A 46 19.22 -6.75 26.98
C GLU A 46 19.34 -7.62 25.73
N LEU A 47 18.22 -8.08 25.17
CA LEU A 47 18.22 -8.93 23.98
C LEU A 47 18.71 -8.19 22.73
N THR A 48 18.51 -6.86 22.67
CA THR A 48 18.88 -6.04 21.52
C THR A 48 20.17 -5.25 21.69
N ALA A 49 20.91 -5.44 22.79
CA ALA A 49 22.11 -4.65 23.13
C ALA A 49 23.16 -4.64 22.00
N ASP A 50 23.40 -5.80 21.37
CA ASP A 50 24.37 -5.95 20.28
C ASP A 50 23.78 -5.73 18.88
N THR A 51 22.52 -5.28 18.79
CA THR A 51 21.82 -5.16 17.52
C THR A 51 21.69 -3.70 17.09
N LYS A 52 21.96 -3.44 15.80
CA LYS A 52 21.67 -2.15 15.19
C LYS A 52 20.21 -2.13 14.75
N PRO A 53 19.41 -1.13 15.15
CA PRO A 53 18.05 -1.00 14.67
C PRO A 53 18.05 -0.73 13.16
N VAL A 54 16.98 -1.17 12.50
CA VAL A 54 16.75 -0.81 11.10
C VAL A 54 16.54 0.70 11.02
N LYS A 55 17.34 1.36 10.17
CA LYS A 55 17.26 2.80 9.97
C LYS A 55 15.92 3.19 9.38
N GLU A 56 15.35 4.29 9.86
CA GLU A 56 14.23 4.95 9.20
C GLU A 56 14.66 5.45 7.81
N ILE A 57 13.72 5.38 6.87
CA ILE A 57 13.94 5.83 5.50
C ILE A 57 13.47 7.26 5.34
N ASN A 58 14.20 8.05 4.55
CA ASN A 58 13.84 9.44 4.27
C ASN A 58 13.82 9.65 2.76
N LEU A 59 12.69 9.24 2.15
CA LEU A 59 12.49 9.35 0.71
C LEU A 59 12.66 10.79 0.21
N LYS A 60 12.22 11.80 0.97
CA LYS A 60 12.38 13.21 0.57
C LYS A 60 13.84 13.62 0.45
N LYS A 61 14.69 13.14 1.37
CA LYS A 61 16.13 13.37 1.34
C LYS A 61 16.76 12.64 0.15
N ASP A 62 16.41 11.38 -0.05
CA ASP A 62 16.97 10.56 -1.13
C ASP A 62 16.56 11.11 -2.51
N GLN A 63 15.31 11.55 -2.68
CA GLN A 63 14.84 12.25 -3.89
C GLN A 63 15.65 13.53 -4.17
N LEU A 64 15.95 14.32 -3.14
CA LEU A 64 16.75 15.54 -3.30
C LEU A 64 18.18 15.24 -3.75
N ILE A 65 18.82 14.24 -3.12
CA ILE A 65 20.18 13.81 -3.48
C ILE A 65 20.22 13.39 -4.95
N ILE A 66 19.29 12.55 -5.40
CA ILE A 66 19.24 12.06 -6.78
C ILE A 66 19.05 13.22 -7.77
N LEU A 67 18.15 14.17 -7.47
CA LEU A 67 17.97 15.35 -8.34
C LEU A 67 19.25 16.19 -8.46
N GLN A 68 20.03 16.31 -7.38
CA GLN A 68 21.32 17.01 -7.38
C GLN A 68 22.40 16.22 -8.15
N GLU A 69 22.44 14.90 -8.03
CA GLU A 69 23.35 14.02 -8.77
C GLU A 69 23.10 14.08 -10.28
N LEU A 70 21.84 14.20 -10.69
CA LEU A 70 21.42 14.46 -12.06
C LEU A 70 21.71 15.90 -12.55
N ARG A 71 22.44 16.68 -11.75
CA ARG A 71 22.89 18.05 -12.07
C ARG A 71 21.76 19.06 -12.24
N PHE A 72 20.61 18.83 -11.61
CA PHE A 72 19.59 19.87 -11.51
C PHE A 72 19.96 20.89 -10.43
N GLY A 73 19.87 22.18 -10.76
CA GLY A 73 20.20 23.27 -9.84
C GLY A 73 19.21 23.33 -8.66
N PRO A 74 19.66 23.70 -7.44
CA PRO A 74 18.78 23.81 -6.27
C PRO A 74 17.55 24.71 -6.50
N SER A 75 17.73 25.86 -7.15
CA SER A 75 16.65 26.80 -7.46
C SER A 75 15.54 26.19 -8.32
N LEU A 76 15.91 25.40 -9.33
CA LEU A 76 14.97 24.70 -10.21
C LEU A 76 14.18 23.64 -9.45
N ILE A 77 14.87 22.86 -8.59
CA ILE A 77 14.24 21.84 -7.75
C ILE A 77 13.21 22.48 -6.81
N ASP A 78 13.59 23.56 -6.15
CA ASP A 78 12.73 24.27 -5.20
C ASP A 78 11.53 24.91 -5.90
N GLU A 79 11.72 25.48 -7.10
CA GLU A 79 10.63 26.01 -7.92
C GLU A 79 9.63 24.92 -8.30
N CYS A 80 10.09 23.80 -8.85
CA CYS A 80 9.25 22.66 -9.22
C CYS A 80 8.45 22.15 -8.02
N LYS A 81 9.11 21.93 -6.88
CA LYS A 81 8.45 21.50 -5.63
C LYS A 81 7.40 22.49 -5.14
N ARG A 82 7.73 23.79 -5.13
CA ARG A 82 6.83 24.86 -4.68
C ARG A 82 5.63 25.03 -5.60
N SER A 83 5.84 24.89 -6.91
CA SER A 83 4.77 24.99 -7.91
C SER A 83 3.72 23.90 -7.75
N GLY A 84 4.12 22.71 -7.28
CA GLY A 84 3.26 21.54 -7.16
C GLY A 84 2.75 20.98 -8.50
N ARG A 85 3.20 21.52 -9.66
CA ARG A 85 2.75 21.12 -11.01
C ARG A 85 2.96 19.63 -11.26
N TYR A 86 4.08 19.09 -10.78
CA TYR A 86 4.41 17.67 -10.88
C TYR A 86 3.28 16.76 -10.39
N LYS A 87 2.50 17.15 -9.37
CA LYS A 87 1.43 16.30 -8.82
C LYS A 87 0.30 16.04 -9.82
N LYS A 88 0.11 16.97 -10.76
CA LYS A 88 -0.93 16.93 -11.79
C LYS A 88 -0.35 16.77 -13.20
N ILE A 89 0.95 16.47 -13.36
CA ILE A 89 1.60 16.50 -14.68
C ILE A 89 0.94 15.55 -15.69
N SER A 90 0.36 14.43 -15.24
CA SER A 90 -0.41 13.50 -16.10
C SER A 90 -1.84 13.96 -16.43
N GLU A 91 -2.38 14.87 -15.64
CA GLU A 91 -3.74 15.43 -15.73
C GLU A 91 -3.77 16.72 -16.55
N VAL A 92 -2.65 17.46 -16.58
CA VAL A 92 -2.57 18.75 -17.26
C VAL A 92 -2.79 18.56 -18.76
N GLY A 93 -3.74 19.34 -19.30
CA GLY A 93 -4.05 19.43 -20.72
C GLY A 93 -2.93 20.08 -21.54
N ASP A 94 -2.36 21.15 -20.99
CA ASP A 94 -1.46 22.07 -21.67
C ASP A 94 0.01 21.85 -21.26
N TYR A 95 0.82 21.27 -22.17
CA TYR A 95 2.26 21.09 -21.94
C TYR A 95 3.10 22.20 -22.56
N SER A 96 2.46 23.27 -23.06
CA SER A 96 3.17 24.42 -23.65
C SER A 96 4.21 25.02 -22.71
N VAL A 97 3.91 25.03 -21.40
CA VAL A 97 4.81 25.49 -20.32
C VAL A 97 6.14 24.74 -20.28
N TYR A 98 6.19 23.51 -20.80
CA TYR A 98 7.39 22.68 -20.86
C TYR A 98 8.10 22.72 -22.21
N MET A 99 7.51 23.35 -23.23
CA MET A 99 8.10 23.42 -24.56
C MET A 99 8.94 24.69 -24.72
N MET A 100 10.08 24.56 -25.42
CA MET A 100 10.83 25.72 -25.91
C MET A 100 10.35 26.06 -27.31
N THR A 101 9.78 27.26 -27.47
CA THR A 101 9.39 27.78 -28.78
C THR A 101 10.60 28.33 -29.50
N SER A 102 10.91 27.78 -30.67
CA SER A 102 11.61 28.57 -31.68
C SER A 102 10.64 29.65 -32.19
N SER A 103 11.14 30.80 -32.64
CA SER A 103 10.34 31.97 -33.04
C SER A 103 9.26 31.66 -34.10
N ASN A 104 9.41 30.59 -34.89
CA ASN A 104 8.42 30.10 -35.85
C ASN A 104 7.24 29.31 -35.23
N GLN A 105 7.34 28.89 -33.96
CA GLN A 105 6.27 28.21 -33.22
C GLN A 105 5.30 29.18 -32.53
N LEU A 106 5.63 30.48 -32.44
CA LEU A 106 4.66 31.48 -31.94
C LEU A 106 3.38 31.51 -32.81
N ILE A 107 3.54 31.22 -34.11
CA ILE A 107 2.44 31.05 -35.07
C ILE A 107 1.59 29.81 -34.73
N SER A 108 2.20 28.69 -34.32
CA SER A 108 1.44 27.49 -33.89
C SER A 108 0.75 27.69 -32.54
N PHE A 109 1.31 28.52 -31.66
CA PHE A 109 0.67 28.93 -30.40
C PHE A 109 -0.60 29.76 -30.65
N ILE A 110 -0.58 30.68 -31.61
CA ILE A 110 -1.77 31.44 -32.06
C ILE A 110 -2.79 30.48 -32.70
N GLN A 111 -2.33 29.52 -33.50
CA GLN A 111 -3.19 28.52 -34.17
C GLN A 111 -3.85 27.52 -33.19
N LYS A 112 -3.24 27.27 -32.03
CA LYS A 112 -3.79 26.46 -30.93
C LYS A 112 -4.94 27.16 -30.19
N HIS A 113 -4.94 28.49 -30.12
CA HIS A 113 -6.09 29.24 -29.61
C HIS A 113 -7.26 29.30 -30.60
N ILE A 114 -7.00 28.98 -31.88
CA ILE A 114 -8.01 28.92 -32.96
C ILE A 114 -8.55 27.49 -33.14
N SER A 115 -7.77 26.46 -32.82
CA SER A 115 -8.14 25.05 -32.98
C SER A 115 -8.49 24.43 -31.63
N SER A 116 -9.70 23.92 -31.45
CA SER A 116 -10.23 23.42 -30.17
C SER A 116 -9.64 22.07 -29.68
N GLY A 117 -8.36 21.79 -29.92
CA GLY A 117 -7.73 20.49 -29.61
C GLY A 117 -6.26 20.59 -29.18
N PHE A 118 -5.78 19.57 -28.46
CA PHE A 118 -4.37 19.43 -28.08
C PHE A 118 -3.48 19.23 -29.31
N SER A 119 -2.29 19.84 -29.31
CA SER A 119 -1.31 19.63 -30.38
C SER A 119 -0.81 18.17 -30.40
N GLN A 120 -0.31 17.73 -31.55
CA GLN A 120 0.25 16.39 -31.70
C GLN A 120 1.43 16.17 -30.73
N GLU A 121 2.22 17.21 -30.50
CA GLU A 121 3.34 17.23 -29.56
C GLU A 121 2.87 17.01 -28.12
N GLU A 122 1.79 17.66 -27.70
CA GLU A 122 1.21 17.50 -26.36
C GLU A 122 0.67 16.09 -26.12
N GLN A 123 0.04 15.49 -27.13
CA GLN A 123 -0.39 14.10 -27.06
C GLN A 123 0.80 13.15 -26.89
N GLN A 124 1.91 13.41 -27.59
CA GLN A 124 3.14 12.61 -27.44
C GLN A 124 3.76 12.77 -26.04
N ILE A 125 3.81 13.98 -25.49
CA ILE A 125 4.31 14.24 -24.13
C ILE A 125 3.43 13.53 -23.10
N ARG A 126 2.11 13.55 -23.28
CA ARG A 126 1.16 12.83 -22.41
C ARG A 126 1.43 11.33 -22.39
N LEU A 127 1.58 10.72 -23.58
CA LEU A 127 1.89 9.30 -23.70
C LEU A 127 3.22 8.96 -23.03
N LEU A 128 4.23 9.83 -23.18
CA LEU A 128 5.51 9.69 -22.47
C LEU A 128 5.32 9.65 -20.95
N ILE A 129 4.54 10.57 -20.38
CA ILE A 129 4.30 10.61 -18.92
C ILE A 129 3.61 9.34 -18.44
N VAL A 130 2.54 8.92 -19.13
CA VAL A 130 1.78 7.71 -18.77
C VAL A 130 2.67 6.46 -18.83
N GLN A 131 3.46 6.33 -19.90
CA GLN A 131 4.37 5.21 -20.08
C GLN A 131 5.49 5.22 -19.03
N ALA A 132 6.09 6.38 -18.78
CA ALA A 132 7.15 6.54 -17.78
C ALA A 132 6.65 6.21 -16.35
N GLU A 133 5.43 6.60 -15.99
CA GLU A 133 4.80 6.19 -14.74
C GLU A 133 4.63 4.68 -14.68
N LYS A 134 3.96 4.09 -15.67
CA LYS A 134 3.65 2.66 -15.71
C LYS A 134 4.91 1.81 -15.57
N ASP A 135 5.87 2.01 -16.47
CA ASP A 135 7.09 1.21 -16.53
C ASP A 135 7.92 1.35 -15.25
N SER A 136 8.02 2.56 -14.69
CA SER A 136 8.77 2.79 -13.45
C SER A 136 8.08 2.18 -12.24
N LEU A 137 6.74 2.25 -12.17
CA LEU A 137 5.96 1.64 -11.08
C LEU A 137 5.98 0.11 -11.16
N ASP A 138 5.94 -0.47 -12.35
CA ASP A 138 6.03 -1.92 -12.54
C ASP A 138 7.43 -2.43 -12.18
N ALA A 139 8.47 -1.72 -12.64
CA ALA A 139 9.86 -2.03 -12.31
C ALA A 139 10.10 -1.98 -10.80
N ILE A 140 9.63 -0.95 -10.09
CA ILE A 140 9.84 -0.84 -8.64
C ILE A 140 9.03 -1.87 -7.85
N LYS A 141 7.79 -2.14 -8.25
CA LYS A 141 6.92 -3.11 -7.57
C LYS A 141 7.43 -4.55 -7.69
N SER A 142 8.21 -4.85 -8.73
CA SER A 142 8.88 -6.15 -8.88
C SER A 142 10.02 -6.38 -7.88
N LYS A 143 10.50 -5.34 -7.20
CA LYS A 143 11.67 -5.42 -6.31
C LYS A 143 11.32 -6.02 -4.95
N PRO A 144 12.25 -6.76 -4.31
CA PRO A 144 12.01 -7.44 -3.04
C PRO A 144 12.11 -6.51 -1.81
N VAL A 145 11.59 -5.27 -1.88
CA VAL A 145 11.73 -4.25 -0.83
C VAL A 145 11.24 -4.74 0.54
N ALA A 146 10.17 -5.54 0.55
CA ALA A 146 9.64 -6.13 1.79
C ALA A 146 10.58 -7.17 2.43
N ALA A 147 11.46 -7.80 1.65
CA ALA A 147 12.41 -8.80 2.11
C ALA A 147 13.79 -8.21 2.42
N THR A 148 14.27 -7.27 1.60
CA THR A 148 15.63 -6.71 1.69
C THR A 148 15.69 -5.32 2.32
N GLY A 149 14.55 -4.66 2.49
CA GLY A 149 14.49 -3.27 2.93
C GLY A 149 14.65 -2.32 1.76
N TYR A 150 14.45 -1.04 2.04
CA TYR A 150 14.58 0.02 1.06
C TYR A 150 16.02 0.50 1.02
N THR A 151 16.52 0.76 -0.19
CA THR A 151 17.80 1.41 -0.44
C THR A 151 17.59 2.54 -1.45
N PRO A 152 18.37 3.64 -1.38
CA PRO A 152 18.28 4.72 -2.36
C PRO A 152 18.48 4.26 -3.80
N THR A 153 19.18 3.14 -4.03
CA THR A 153 19.40 2.53 -5.35
C THR A 153 18.09 2.32 -6.11
N TYR A 154 16.98 2.01 -5.43
CA TYR A 154 15.68 1.86 -6.07
C TYR A 154 15.17 3.15 -6.71
N LEU A 155 15.38 4.30 -6.06
CA LEU A 155 15.03 5.59 -6.65
C LEU A 155 16.01 5.98 -7.76
N HIS A 156 17.29 5.58 -7.67
CA HIS A 156 18.26 5.78 -8.75
C HIS A 156 17.88 4.99 -9.99
N GLU A 157 17.46 3.73 -9.85
CA GLU A 157 16.98 2.92 -10.97
C GLU A 157 15.79 3.58 -11.67
N ILE A 158 14.80 4.07 -10.91
CA ILE A 158 13.66 4.82 -11.44
C ILE A 158 14.14 6.09 -12.17
N ALA A 159 15.08 6.84 -11.60
CA ALA A 159 15.60 8.08 -12.16
C ALA A 159 16.40 7.85 -13.46
N ASN A 160 17.23 6.80 -13.50
CA ASN A 160 18.00 6.41 -14.68
C ASN A 160 17.06 5.98 -15.81
N HIS A 161 16.10 5.11 -15.50
CA HIS A 161 15.09 4.65 -16.45
C HIS A 161 14.29 5.82 -17.04
N MET A 162 13.85 6.78 -16.22
CA MET A 162 13.18 7.99 -16.71
C MET A 162 14.09 8.85 -17.58
N THR A 163 15.36 9.01 -17.19
CA THR A 163 16.33 9.82 -17.94
C THR A 163 16.58 9.22 -19.32
N GLU A 164 16.78 7.90 -19.41
CA GLU A 164 16.93 7.16 -20.66
C GLU A 164 15.68 7.26 -21.54
N ASN A 165 14.49 7.07 -20.95
CA ASN A 165 13.22 7.16 -21.68
C ASN A 165 12.98 8.56 -22.25
N VAL A 166 13.22 9.62 -21.47
CA VAL A 166 13.12 10.99 -21.98
C VAL A 166 14.15 11.23 -23.07
N GLN A 167 15.39 10.76 -22.91
CA GLN A 167 16.43 10.93 -23.93
C GLN A 167 16.07 10.24 -25.26
N LYS A 168 15.62 8.98 -25.19
CA LYS A 168 15.16 8.20 -26.35
C LYS A 168 13.91 8.80 -26.99
N PHE A 169 13.00 9.32 -26.18
CA PHE A 169 11.81 10.01 -26.68
C PHE A 169 12.21 11.27 -27.48
N MET A 170 13.20 12.03 -27.00
CA MET A 170 13.61 13.29 -27.61
C MET A 170 14.48 13.13 -28.88
N SER A 171 15.14 11.99 -29.10
CA SER A 171 16.10 11.81 -30.20
C SER A 171 15.52 11.97 -31.61
N TRP A 172 14.20 11.86 -31.76
CA TRP A 172 13.49 11.97 -33.05
C TRP A 172 12.47 13.12 -33.07
N ARG A 173 12.52 14.03 -32.09
CA ARG A 173 11.55 15.14 -31.95
C ARG A 173 12.10 16.42 -32.54
N LYS A 174 11.19 17.22 -33.11
CA LYS A 174 11.49 18.54 -33.70
C LYS A 174 11.46 19.68 -32.68
N TYR A 175 10.97 19.42 -31.48
CA TYR A 175 10.89 20.39 -30.37
C TYR A 175 11.81 19.97 -29.23
N THR A 176 12.08 20.91 -28.32
CA THR A 176 12.87 20.65 -27.11
C THR A 176 12.02 20.91 -25.87
N LEU A 177 12.21 20.07 -24.84
CA LEU A 177 11.58 20.23 -23.54
C LEU A 177 12.51 21.00 -22.59
N ARG A 178 11.91 21.89 -21.80
CA ARG A 178 12.57 22.61 -20.71
C ARG A 178 13.02 21.64 -19.61
N LYS A 179 14.03 22.02 -18.82
CA LYS A 179 14.60 21.16 -17.76
C LYS A 179 13.59 20.86 -16.66
N GLU A 180 12.69 21.80 -16.41
CA GLU A 180 11.52 21.78 -15.54
C GLU A 180 10.70 20.51 -15.77
N PHE A 181 10.49 20.12 -17.03
CA PHE A 181 9.75 18.91 -17.38
C PHE A 181 10.39 17.65 -16.79
N ARG A 182 11.72 17.53 -16.88
CA ARG A 182 12.45 16.37 -16.36
C ARG A 182 12.35 16.31 -14.84
N VAL A 183 12.46 17.46 -14.17
CA VAL A 183 12.34 17.54 -12.70
C VAL A 183 10.91 17.21 -12.26
N ASP A 184 9.89 17.80 -12.90
CA ASP A 184 8.50 17.54 -12.57
C ASP A 184 8.09 16.09 -12.88
N LEU A 185 8.59 15.48 -13.96
CA LEU A 185 8.36 14.06 -14.25
C LEU A 185 8.99 13.14 -13.18
N LEU A 186 10.24 13.42 -12.76
CA LEU A 186 10.91 12.65 -11.71
C LEU A 186 10.14 12.73 -10.39
N LEU A 187 9.78 13.95 -9.97
CA LEU A 187 9.00 14.19 -8.75
C LEU A 187 7.62 13.51 -8.80
N TYR A 188 6.96 13.53 -9.96
CA TYR A 188 5.69 12.85 -10.17
C TYR A 188 5.82 11.35 -9.89
N VAL A 189 6.73 10.67 -10.58
CA VAL A 189 6.89 9.21 -10.43
C VAL A 189 7.35 8.84 -9.02
N PHE A 190 8.24 9.61 -8.40
CA PHE A 190 8.63 9.41 -7.01
C PHE A 190 7.45 9.51 -6.04
N CYS A 191 6.57 10.50 -6.21
CA CYS A 191 5.36 10.61 -5.40
C CYS A 191 4.40 9.43 -5.61
N ARG A 192 4.34 8.86 -6.81
CA ARG A 192 3.51 7.68 -7.10
C ARG A 192 4.08 6.40 -6.48
N ALA A 193 5.40 6.29 -6.36
CA ALA A 193 6.07 5.14 -5.75
C ALA A 193 6.12 5.22 -4.19
N GLU A 194 5.97 6.41 -3.61
CA GLU A 194 6.18 6.70 -2.19
C GLU A 194 5.40 5.78 -1.25
N SER A 195 4.08 5.66 -1.44
CA SER A 195 3.23 4.87 -0.55
C SER A 195 3.64 3.40 -0.53
N TRP A 196 3.88 2.82 -1.70
CA TRP A 196 4.29 1.42 -1.85
C TRP A 196 5.67 1.16 -1.23
N LEU A 197 6.62 2.08 -1.39
CA LEU A 197 7.96 1.98 -0.80
C LEU A 197 7.91 2.06 0.74
N LEU A 198 7.15 3.01 1.29
CA LEU A 198 6.96 3.14 2.73
C LEU A 198 6.31 1.89 3.33
N GLU A 199 5.25 1.38 2.70
CA GLU A 199 4.55 0.18 3.18
C GLU A 199 5.45 -1.06 3.09
N SER A 200 6.17 -1.22 1.99
CA SER A 200 7.10 -2.34 1.80
C SER A 200 8.26 -2.29 2.80
N HIS A 201 8.83 -1.11 3.04
CA HIS A 201 9.88 -0.95 4.05
C HIS A 201 9.35 -1.20 5.47
N LYS A 202 8.12 -0.79 5.78
CA LYS A 202 7.48 -1.12 7.06
C LYS A 202 7.36 -2.63 7.26
N LYS A 203 6.97 -3.40 6.23
CA LYS A 203 6.94 -4.88 6.27
C LYS A 203 8.32 -5.47 6.53
N PHE A 204 9.36 -4.92 5.89
CA PHE A 204 10.75 -5.29 6.15
C PHE A 204 11.14 -5.03 7.61
N LYS A 205 10.86 -3.84 8.14
CA LYS A 205 11.18 -3.45 9.53
C LYS A 205 10.49 -4.36 10.53
N MET A 206 9.18 -4.60 10.38
CA MET A 206 8.44 -5.55 11.23
C MET A 206 9.06 -6.95 11.25
N SER A 207 9.65 -7.35 10.13
CA SER A 207 10.24 -8.69 9.99
C SER A 207 11.69 -8.76 10.43
N ASN A 208 12.47 -7.68 10.36
CA ASN A 208 13.93 -7.75 10.49
C ASN A 208 14.51 -6.86 11.59
N ASP A 209 13.77 -5.85 12.06
CA ASP A 209 14.19 -5.01 13.18
C ASP A 209 13.94 -5.75 14.51
N PRO A 210 15.00 -6.05 15.30
CA PRO A 210 14.86 -6.83 16.52
C PRO A 210 13.90 -6.20 17.54
N ILE A 211 13.93 -4.88 17.69
CA ILE A 211 13.07 -4.15 18.64
C ILE A 211 11.61 -4.23 18.20
N THR A 212 11.33 -3.93 16.93
CA THR A 212 9.98 -4.00 16.36
C THR A 212 9.45 -5.43 16.41
N TYR A 213 10.29 -6.42 16.07
CA TYR A 213 9.96 -7.84 16.14
C TYR A 213 9.61 -8.26 17.57
N LEU A 214 10.47 -7.99 18.54
CA LEU A 214 10.21 -8.31 19.95
C LEU A 214 8.95 -7.61 20.43
N GLY A 215 8.75 -6.33 20.10
CA GLY A 215 7.53 -5.59 20.41
C GLY A 215 6.27 -6.32 19.93
N SER A 216 6.28 -6.87 18.71
CA SER A 216 5.17 -7.67 18.18
C SER A 216 4.90 -8.97 18.95
N LYS A 217 5.89 -9.46 19.72
CA LYS A 217 5.83 -10.68 20.51
C LYS A 217 5.37 -10.45 21.95
N LYS A 218 5.26 -9.20 22.41
CA LYS A 218 4.92 -8.88 23.81
C LYS A 218 3.66 -9.61 24.30
N THR A 219 2.56 -9.50 23.56
CA THR A 219 1.29 -10.16 23.91
C THR A 219 1.44 -11.67 23.94
N GLN A 220 2.16 -12.24 22.97
CA GLN A 220 2.40 -13.67 22.88
C GLN A 220 3.14 -14.18 24.14
N TYR A 221 4.19 -13.49 24.57
CA TYR A 221 4.98 -13.90 25.74
C TYR A 221 4.32 -13.56 27.07
N TYR A 222 3.41 -12.58 27.10
CA TYR A 222 2.54 -12.37 28.25
C TYR A 222 1.63 -13.59 28.46
N THR A 223 1.00 -14.12 27.40
CA THR A 223 0.18 -15.34 27.47
C THR A 223 0.99 -16.51 28.00
N VAL A 224 2.22 -16.71 27.51
CA VAL A 224 3.13 -17.76 28.00
C VAL A 224 3.43 -17.60 29.49
N PHE A 225 3.81 -16.41 29.92
CA PHE A 225 4.11 -16.10 31.32
C PHE A 225 2.89 -16.34 32.22
N ARG A 226 1.73 -15.81 31.83
CA ARG A 226 0.46 -15.98 32.54
C ARG A 226 0.11 -17.46 32.71
N SER A 227 0.31 -18.26 31.66
CA SER A 227 0.00 -19.68 31.66
C SER A 227 0.95 -20.46 32.58
N PHE A 228 2.25 -20.11 32.61
CA PHE A 228 3.18 -20.68 33.59
C PHE A 228 2.83 -20.33 35.04
N CYS A 229 2.33 -19.12 35.32
CA CYS A 229 1.88 -18.73 36.67
C CYS A 229 0.68 -19.54 37.16
N LYS A 230 -0.09 -20.15 36.26
CA LYS A 230 -1.23 -21.02 36.58
C LYS A 230 -0.84 -22.50 36.70
N GLU A 231 0.45 -22.80 36.69
CA GLU A 231 1.00 -24.17 36.69
C GLU A 231 0.48 -25.04 35.53
N ASN A 232 0.08 -24.41 34.42
CA ASN A 232 -0.35 -25.13 33.22
C ASN A 232 0.80 -25.93 32.61
N SER A 233 0.47 -27.12 32.07
CA SER A 233 1.46 -27.94 31.38
C SER A 233 2.00 -27.25 30.12
N SER A 234 3.22 -27.59 29.71
CA SER A 234 3.82 -27.04 28.47
C SER A 234 2.97 -27.30 27.22
N VAL A 235 2.16 -28.36 27.21
CA VAL A 235 1.23 -28.68 26.13
C VAL A 235 0.10 -27.64 26.04
N VAL A 236 -0.44 -27.21 27.18
CA VAL A 236 -1.47 -26.16 27.23
C VAL A 236 -0.92 -24.81 26.76
N VAL A 237 0.29 -24.45 27.20
CA VAL A 237 0.98 -23.23 26.76
C VAL A 237 1.21 -23.23 25.24
N LEU A 238 1.65 -24.35 24.68
CA LEU A 238 1.82 -24.51 23.23
C LEU A 238 0.48 -24.40 22.50
N GLY A 239 -0.59 -24.99 23.05
CA GLY A 239 -1.95 -24.82 22.55
C GLY A 239 -2.33 -23.35 22.43
N GLU A 240 -2.23 -22.59 23.53
CA GLU A 240 -2.54 -21.15 23.56
C GLU A 240 -1.71 -20.32 22.56
N LEU A 241 -0.41 -20.64 22.41
CA LEU A 241 0.47 -19.98 21.45
C LEU A 241 0.05 -20.24 20.00
N VAL A 242 -0.33 -21.48 19.70
CA VAL A 242 -0.87 -21.85 18.39
C VAL A 242 -2.20 -21.11 18.16
N CYS A 243 -3.07 -21.02 19.18
CA CYS A 243 -4.31 -20.25 19.09
C CYS A 243 -4.05 -18.80 18.67
N GLU A 244 -3.11 -18.10 19.34
CA GLU A 244 -2.82 -16.69 19.05
C GLU A 244 -2.29 -16.48 17.62
N LYS A 245 -1.44 -17.39 17.12
CA LYS A 245 -0.98 -17.33 15.72
C LYS A 245 -2.10 -17.60 14.74
N LEU A 246 -2.93 -18.61 15.02
CA LEU A 246 -4.09 -18.93 14.21
C LEU A 246 -5.09 -17.76 14.16
N LYS A 247 -5.31 -17.02 15.26
CA LYS A 247 -6.17 -15.82 15.26
C LYS A 247 -5.82 -14.85 14.13
N ALA A 248 -4.55 -14.47 14.03
CA ALA A 248 -4.10 -13.51 13.03
C ALA A 248 -4.28 -14.07 11.61
N SER A 249 -3.85 -15.32 11.38
CA SER A 249 -3.97 -15.99 10.09
C SER A 249 -5.42 -16.19 9.65
N SER A 250 -6.31 -16.58 10.56
CA SER A 250 -7.71 -16.81 10.27
C SER A 250 -8.45 -15.49 10.00
N ILE A 251 -8.13 -14.41 10.73
CA ILE A 251 -8.67 -13.07 10.42
C ILE A 251 -8.23 -12.62 9.02
N GLU A 252 -6.96 -12.82 8.67
CA GLU A 252 -6.45 -12.50 7.33
C GLU A 252 -7.17 -13.31 6.24
N ALA A 253 -7.38 -14.61 6.49
CA ALA A 253 -8.12 -15.49 5.58
C ALA A 253 -9.59 -15.05 5.40
N VAL A 254 -10.28 -14.69 6.48
CA VAL A 254 -11.66 -14.16 6.44
C VAL A 254 -11.73 -12.92 5.56
N TYR A 255 -10.85 -11.93 5.77
CA TYR A 255 -10.87 -10.70 4.97
C TYR A 255 -10.51 -10.96 3.51
N LYS A 256 -9.54 -11.83 3.25
CA LYS A 256 -9.17 -12.23 1.88
C LYS A 256 -10.36 -12.85 1.14
N LYS A 257 -11.04 -13.81 1.77
CA LYS A 257 -12.23 -14.47 1.20
C LYS A 257 -13.37 -13.48 1.01
N THR A 258 -13.61 -12.63 2.00
CA THR A 258 -14.62 -11.55 1.93
C THR A 258 -14.36 -10.60 0.78
N ALA A 259 -13.10 -10.23 0.52
CA ALA A 259 -12.76 -9.38 -0.61
C ALA A 259 -13.08 -10.04 -1.97
N ILE A 260 -12.78 -11.34 -2.10
CA ILE A 260 -13.08 -12.14 -3.29
C ILE A 260 -14.59 -12.26 -3.51
N ASP A 261 -15.34 -12.60 -2.46
CA ASP A 261 -16.78 -12.79 -2.56
C ASP A 261 -17.51 -11.47 -2.84
N LEU A 262 -17.07 -10.36 -2.24
CA LEU A 262 -17.60 -9.03 -2.55
C LEU A 262 -17.34 -8.66 -4.01
N ALA A 263 -16.11 -8.83 -4.50
CA ALA A 263 -15.80 -8.57 -5.91
C ALA A 263 -16.65 -9.43 -6.86
N GLY A 264 -16.79 -10.73 -6.55
CA GLY A 264 -17.66 -11.64 -7.31
C GLY A 264 -19.13 -11.21 -7.28
N ARG A 265 -19.64 -10.83 -6.09
CA ARG A 265 -21.02 -10.36 -5.93
C ARG A 265 -21.30 -9.10 -6.72
N MET A 266 -20.37 -8.14 -6.66
CA MET A 266 -20.44 -6.90 -7.42
C MET A 266 -20.41 -7.16 -8.93
N ARG A 267 -19.60 -8.12 -9.42
CA ARG A 267 -19.63 -8.53 -10.83
C ARG A 267 -20.97 -9.12 -11.26
N CYS A 268 -21.69 -9.82 -10.38
CA CYS A 268 -23.00 -10.36 -10.72
C CYS A 268 -24.10 -9.30 -10.68
N ASN A 269 -24.08 -8.43 -9.67
CA ASN A 269 -25.25 -7.63 -9.30
C ASN A 269 -25.15 -6.15 -9.68
N LEU A 270 -23.94 -5.59 -9.85
CA LEU A 270 -23.81 -4.20 -10.26
C LEU A 270 -23.83 -4.10 -11.79
N PRO A 271 -24.81 -3.37 -12.38
CA PRO A 271 -24.91 -3.23 -13.83
C PRO A 271 -23.63 -2.69 -14.47
N ALA A 272 -22.88 -1.83 -13.77
CA ALA A 272 -21.61 -1.30 -14.26
C ALA A 272 -20.53 -2.38 -14.45
N PHE A 273 -20.56 -3.47 -13.69
CA PHE A 273 -19.50 -4.50 -13.63
C PHE A 273 -19.90 -5.85 -14.22
N SER A 274 -21.19 -6.06 -14.51
CA SER A 274 -21.72 -7.31 -15.04
C SER A 274 -21.66 -7.45 -16.56
N GLY A 275 -21.28 -6.39 -17.27
CA GLY A 275 -21.19 -6.36 -18.73
C GLY A 275 -19.77 -6.45 -19.30
N ASN A 276 -19.64 -6.16 -20.59
CA ASN A 276 -18.36 -6.03 -21.29
C ASN A 276 -17.73 -4.64 -21.10
N ARG A 277 -16.57 -4.41 -21.72
CA ARG A 277 -15.85 -3.13 -21.66
C ARG A 277 -16.72 -1.91 -22.02
N LEU A 278 -17.49 -2.00 -23.10
CA LEU A 278 -18.35 -0.89 -23.56
C LEU A 278 -19.43 -0.54 -22.53
N ASN A 279 -19.95 -1.56 -21.83
CA ASN A 279 -20.90 -1.34 -20.75
C ASN A 279 -20.24 -0.60 -19.57
N LEU A 280 -19.03 -1.00 -19.18
CA LEU A 280 -18.28 -0.29 -18.13
C LEU A 280 -18.00 1.16 -18.54
N GLU A 281 -17.51 1.39 -19.76
CA GLU A 281 -17.25 2.74 -20.29
C GLU A 281 -18.51 3.60 -20.31
N LYS A 282 -19.66 3.04 -20.73
CA LYS A 282 -20.96 3.73 -20.67
C LYS A 282 -21.30 4.18 -19.26
N HIS A 283 -21.09 3.33 -18.24
CA HIS A 283 -21.38 3.67 -16.85
C HIS A 283 -20.38 4.71 -16.29
N VAL A 284 -19.10 4.63 -16.67
CA VAL A 284 -18.10 5.64 -16.35
C VAL A 284 -18.52 7.00 -16.93
N LEU A 285 -18.82 7.06 -18.23
CA LEU A 285 -19.24 8.28 -18.91
C LEU A 285 -20.53 8.87 -18.33
N LYS A 286 -21.51 8.02 -18.00
CA LYS A 286 -22.73 8.44 -17.32
C LYS A 286 -22.42 9.06 -15.95
N SER A 287 -21.57 8.43 -15.15
CA SER A 287 -21.17 8.97 -13.84
C SER A 287 -20.41 10.29 -13.95
N LEU A 288 -19.57 10.44 -14.98
CA LEU A 288 -18.86 11.69 -15.27
C LEU A 288 -19.84 12.83 -15.61
N ALA A 289 -20.83 12.54 -16.46
CA ALA A 289 -21.86 13.50 -16.82
C ALA A 289 -22.71 13.91 -15.60
N GLU A 290 -23.12 12.96 -14.76
CA GLU A 290 -23.92 13.22 -13.55
C GLU A 290 -23.16 14.02 -12.47
N LYS A 291 -21.84 13.84 -12.37
CA LYS A 291 -21.00 14.58 -11.41
C LYS A 291 -20.68 16.00 -11.85
N GLU A 292 -20.86 16.31 -13.14
CA GLU A 292 -20.49 17.59 -13.77
C GLU A 292 -19.04 18.04 -13.43
N ASN A 293 -18.15 17.06 -13.23
CA ASN A 293 -16.76 17.33 -12.87
C ASN A 293 -15.88 17.36 -14.12
N PHE A 294 -15.56 18.57 -14.59
CA PHE A 294 -14.70 18.78 -15.75
C PHE A 294 -13.31 18.14 -15.59
N ASP A 295 -12.72 18.16 -14.39
CA ASP A 295 -11.40 17.56 -14.16
C ASP A 295 -11.43 16.05 -14.39
N ASP A 296 -12.49 15.38 -13.95
CA ASP A 296 -12.68 13.94 -14.15
C ASP A 296 -12.95 13.59 -15.62
N VAL A 297 -13.65 14.45 -16.37
CA VAL A 297 -13.84 14.31 -17.82
C VAL A 297 -12.52 14.47 -18.56
N ILE A 298 -11.73 15.48 -18.21
CA ILE A 298 -10.39 15.67 -18.76
C ILE A 298 -9.51 14.46 -18.43
N LEU A 299 -9.56 13.94 -17.20
CA LEU A 299 -8.83 12.73 -16.81
C LEU A 299 -9.29 11.50 -17.61
N TYR A 300 -10.59 11.35 -17.91
CA TYR A 300 -11.08 10.27 -18.76
C TYR A 300 -10.51 10.35 -20.18
N ILE A 301 -10.56 11.53 -20.80
CA ILE A 301 -10.06 11.74 -22.17
C ILE A 301 -8.55 11.50 -22.24
N THR A 302 -7.82 11.92 -21.20
CA THR A 302 -6.36 11.92 -21.18
C THR A 302 -5.75 10.63 -20.64
N ASN A 303 -6.45 9.93 -19.74
CA ASN A 303 -6.05 8.65 -19.16
C ASN A 303 -7.30 7.83 -18.75
N PRO A 304 -7.99 7.21 -19.72
CA PRO A 304 -9.26 6.53 -19.49
C PRO A 304 -9.12 5.36 -18.51
N ARG A 305 -7.96 4.68 -18.53
CA ARG A 305 -7.65 3.60 -17.57
C ARG A 305 -7.67 4.13 -16.13
N ARG A 306 -6.92 5.22 -15.85
CA ARG A 306 -6.87 5.81 -14.51
C ARG A 306 -8.24 6.30 -14.04
N GLN A 307 -9.03 6.92 -14.93
CA GLN A 307 -10.37 7.33 -14.57
C GLN A 307 -11.29 6.13 -14.30
N THR A 308 -11.16 5.05 -15.07
CA THR A 308 -11.91 3.81 -14.86
C THR A 308 -11.54 3.18 -13.51
N GLU A 309 -10.26 3.14 -13.14
CA GLU A 309 -9.81 2.67 -11.83
C GLU A 309 -10.38 3.53 -10.68
N ALA A 310 -10.42 4.86 -10.85
CA ALA A 310 -11.00 5.77 -9.87
C ALA A 310 -12.51 5.55 -9.72
N TYR A 311 -13.22 5.34 -10.84
CA TYR A 311 -14.63 4.98 -10.85
C TYR A 311 -14.89 3.66 -10.11
N ILE A 312 -14.12 2.60 -10.41
CA ILE A 312 -14.26 1.30 -9.73
C ILE A 312 -14.07 1.45 -8.21
N LYS A 313 -13.03 2.17 -7.78
CA LYS A 313 -12.78 2.42 -6.35
C LYS A 313 -13.96 3.13 -5.67
N ALA A 314 -14.51 4.16 -6.30
CA ALA A 314 -15.64 4.91 -5.77
C ALA A 314 -16.91 4.06 -5.68
N GLU A 315 -17.20 3.24 -6.70
CA GLU A 315 -18.36 2.33 -6.71
C GLU A 315 -18.21 1.19 -5.70
N VAL A 316 -17.00 0.65 -5.49
CA VAL A 316 -16.72 -0.33 -4.43
C VAL A 316 -16.95 0.26 -3.04
N GLU A 317 -16.41 1.45 -2.79
CA GLU A 317 -16.60 2.12 -1.50
C GLU A 317 -18.08 2.41 -1.24
N LYS A 318 -18.79 2.92 -2.25
CA LYS A 318 -20.24 3.14 -2.23
C LYS A 318 -21.01 1.85 -1.94
N TYR A 319 -20.72 0.77 -2.65
CA TYR A 319 -21.40 -0.51 -2.47
C TYR A 319 -21.22 -1.05 -1.04
N ILE A 320 -19.98 -1.13 -0.56
CA ILE A 320 -19.66 -1.76 0.73
C ILE A 320 -20.16 -0.95 1.93
N PHE A 321 -20.04 0.38 1.87
CA PHE A 321 -20.23 1.22 3.07
C PHE A 321 -21.53 2.01 3.06
N ARG A 322 -22.25 2.08 1.94
CA ARG A 322 -23.48 2.84 1.82
C ARG A 322 -24.63 2.00 1.27
N ASP A 323 -24.53 1.57 0.02
CA ASP A 323 -25.70 1.07 -0.71
C ASP A 323 -26.05 -0.38 -0.32
N HIS A 324 -25.05 -1.23 -0.04
CA HIS A 324 -25.21 -2.66 0.23
C HIS A 324 -24.47 -3.07 1.50
N LYS A 325 -24.47 -2.18 2.51
CA LYS A 325 -23.74 -2.39 3.77
C LYS A 325 -24.15 -3.68 4.48
N ASP A 326 -25.44 -3.98 4.55
CA ASP A 326 -25.93 -5.18 5.23
C ASP A 326 -25.53 -6.46 4.47
N GLU A 327 -25.51 -6.42 3.13
CA GLU A 327 -25.03 -7.52 2.31
C GLU A 327 -23.52 -7.74 2.52
N ALA A 328 -22.73 -6.68 2.58
CA ALA A 328 -21.30 -6.78 2.88
C ALA A 328 -21.03 -7.37 4.28
N VAL A 329 -21.84 -6.97 5.27
CA VAL A 329 -21.81 -7.57 6.62
C VAL A 329 -22.21 -9.04 6.58
N ASN A 330 -23.23 -9.41 5.81
CA ASN A 330 -23.69 -10.79 5.70
C ASN A 330 -22.67 -11.69 5.00
N ILE A 331 -22.00 -11.21 3.94
CA ILE A 331 -20.89 -11.93 3.29
C ILE A 331 -19.74 -12.12 4.28
N LEU A 332 -19.37 -11.09 5.04
CA LEU A 332 -18.34 -11.20 6.08
C LEU A 332 -18.72 -12.24 7.14
N LYS A 333 -19.96 -12.21 7.64
CA LYS A 333 -20.47 -13.19 8.62
C LYS A 333 -20.44 -14.61 8.07
N LYS A 334 -20.94 -14.83 6.85
CA LYS A 334 -20.87 -16.13 6.19
C LYS A 334 -19.43 -16.63 6.10
N ASN A 335 -18.50 -15.78 5.71
CA ASN A 335 -17.09 -16.16 5.61
C ASN A 335 -16.42 -16.43 6.95
N VAL A 336 -16.85 -15.72 7.99
CA VAL A 336 -16.49 -16.04 9.36
C VAL A 336 -16.99 -17.44 9.73
N ASP A 337 -18.23 -17.77 9.44
CA ASP A 337 -18.83 -19.07 9.79
C ASP A 337 -18.24 -20.22 8.96
N ASP A 338 -17.97 -20.01 7.67
CA ASP A 338 -17.26 -20.98 6.81
C ASP A 338 -15.84 -21.29 7.35
N ILE A 339 -15.18 -20.32 7.99
CA ILE A 339 -13.85 -20.53 8.60
C ILE A 339 -13.97 -21.09 10.02
N LYS A 340 -15.06 -20.83 10.75
CA LYS A 340 -15.33 -21.45 12.07
C LYS A 340 -15.66 -22.94 11.96
N THR A 341 -16.44 -23.32 10.94
CA THR A 341 -16.99 -24.67 10.71
C THR A 341 -15.95 -25.75 10.37
N THR A 342 -14.66 -25.42 10.31
CA THR A 342 -13.62 -26.44 10.46
C THR A 342 -13.67 -26.90 11.92
N GLU A 343 -14.39 -28.00 12.20
CA GLU A 343 -14.74 -28.56 13.52
C GLU A 343 -13.62 -28.55 14.59
N GLU A 344 -12.36 -28.53 14.14
CA GLU A 344 -11.17 -28.43 14.98
C GLU A 344 -11.00 -27.05 15.66
N ILE A 345 -11.50 -25.96 15.06
CA ILE A 345 -11.39 -24.59 15.58
C ILE A 345 -12.45 -24.33 16.67
N GLU A 346 -13.69 -24.80 16.49
CA GLU A 346 -14.75 -24.58 17.48
C GLU A 346 -14.52 -25.30 18.81
N LYS A 347 -14.03 -26.55 18.78
CA LYS A 347 -13.81 -27.35 19.99
C LYS A 347 -12.56 -26.94 20.77
N GLY A 348 -11.52 -26.42 20.10
CA GLY A 348 -10.25 -26.06 20.73
C GLY A 348 -9.99 -24.57 20.97
N PHE A 349 -10.74 -23.66 20.33
CA PHE A 349 -10.27 -22.28 20.13
C PHE A 349 -11.34 -21.19 20.32
N LYS A 350 -12.16 -21.27 21.37
CA LYS A 350 -13.24 -20.29 21.70
C LYS A 350 -12.86 -18.81 21.52
N SER A 351 -11.65 -18.41 21.90
CA SER A 351 -11.18 -17.02 21.78
C SER A 351 -11.00 -16.55 20.32
N ILE A 352 -10.73 -17.46 19.37
CA ILE A 352 -10.72 -17.15 17.93
C ILE A 352 -12.13 -16.80 17.47
N THR A 353 -13.11 -17.63 17.84
CA THR A 353 -14.53 -17.46 17.52
C THR A 353 -15.06 -16.12 18.02
N GLU A 354 -14.78 -15.76 19.27
CA GLU A 354 -15.17 -14.46 19.85
C GLU A 354 -14.59 -13.28 19.05
N LYS A 355 -13.31 -13.35 18.67
CA LYS A 355 -12.67 -12.26 17.91
C LYS A 355 -13.25 -12.15 16.50
N MET A 356 -13.50 -13.27 15.83
CA MET A 356 -14.11 -13.30 14.50
C MET A 356 -15.51 -12.70 14.49
N SER A 357 -16.30 -12.95 15.53
CA SER A 357 -17.64 -12.37 15.66
C SER A 357 -17.65 -10.84 15.83
N SER A 358 -16.51 -10.24 16.20
CA SER A 358 -16.33 -8.78 16.33
C SER A 358 -15.75 -8.09 15.08
N LEU A 359 -15.56 -8.84 13.98
CA LEU A 359 -14.98 -8.28 12.74
C LEU A 359 -15.95 -7.29 12.07
N SER A 360 -15.36 -6.36 11.33
CA SER A 360 -16.10 -5.26 10.69
C SER A 360 -15.62 -5.07 9.26
N PRO A 361 -16.53 -4.81 8.29
CA PRO A 361 -16.15 -4.53 6.91
C PRO A 361 -15.17 -3.35 6.77
N TYR A 362 -15.15 -2.39 7.70
CA TYR A 362 -14.21 -1.26 7.65
C TYR A 362 -12.74 -1.67 7.61
N LYS A 363 -12.39 -2.82 8.20
CA LYS A 363 -11.02 -3.34 8.19
C LYS A 363 -10.59 -3.92 6.84
N LEU A 364 -11.49 -4.07 5.87
CA LEU A 364 -11.13 -4.37 4.47
C LEU A 364 -10.27 -3.26 3.86
N LYS A 365 -10.35 -2.01 4.36
CA LYS A 365 -9.46 -0.93 3.89
C LYS A 365 -7.98 -1.19 4.21
N GLU A 366 -7.72 -2.00 5.25
CA GLU A 366 -6.39 -2.37 5.73
C GLU A 366 -5.98 -3.78 5.28
N SER A 367 -6.85 -4.53 4.60
CA SER A 367 -6.52 -5.87 4.13
C SER A 367 -5.53 -5.83 2.97
N ARG A 368 -4.72 -6.89 2.87
CA ARG A 368 -3.72 -7.04 1.79
C ARG A 368 -4.35 -7.19 0.41
N GLN A 369 -5.59 -7.66 0.36
CA GLN A 369 -6.35 -7.84 -0.87
C GLN A 369 -7.66 -7.09 -0.70
N LYS A 370 -7.98 -6.23 -1.66
CA LYS A 370 -9.15 -5.35 -1.61
C LYS A 370 -10.09 -5.63 -2.78
N PRO A 371 -11.42 -5.51 -2.59
CA PRO A 371 -12.37 -5.75 -3.67
C PRO A 371 -12.11 -4.89 -4.91
N GLU A 372 -11.74 -3.62 -4.72
CA GLU A 372 -11.41 -2.71 -5.83
C GLU A 372 -10.17 -3.13 -6.61
N GLU A 373 -9.15 -3.70 -5.97
CA GLU A 373 -7.94 -4.17 -6.64
C GLU A 373 -8.23 -5.42 -7.48
N ILE A 374 -9.05 -6.34 -6.96
CA ILE A 374 -9.53 -7.51 -7.70
C ILE A 374 -10.35 -7.09 -8.91
N LEU A 375 -11.29 -6.15 -8.73
CA LEU A 375 -12.14 -5.68 -9.83
C LEU A 375 -11.34 -4.90 -10.88
N ILE A 376 -10.36 -4.09 -10.48
CA ILE A 376 -9.46 -3.41 -11.43
C ILE A 376 -8.67 -4.45 -12.23
N ASP A 377 -8.11 -5.48 -11.60
CA ASP A 377 -7.40 -6.55 -12.31
C ASP A 377 -8.33 -7.24 -13.32
N GLN A 378 -9.54 -7.60 -12.89
CA GLN A 378 -10.50 -8.33 -13.72
C GLN A 378 -11.19 -7.50 -14.82
N LEU A 379 -11.33 -6.19 -14.64
CA LEU A 379 -12.07 -5.31 -15.56
C LEU A 379 -11.15 -4.44 -16.41
N CYS A 380 -9.98 -4.04 -15.90
CA CYS A 380 -9.07 -3.15 -16.60
C CYS A 380 -7.95 -3.90 -17.33
N ASN A 381 -7.38 -5.00 -16.79
CA ASN A 381 -6.25 -5.67 -17.44
C ASN A 381 -6.63 -6.41 -18.73
N CYS A 382 -7.90 -6.74 -18.92
CA CYS A 382 -8.39 -7.29 -20.20
C CYS A 382 -8.75 -6.20 -21.23
N CYS A 383 -8.76 -4.92 -20.81
CA CYS A 383 -9.40 -3.84 -21.57
C CYS A 383 -8.44 -2.70 -21.94
N TRP A 384 -7.36 -2.51 -21.18
CA TRP A 384 -6.36 -1.43 -21.31
C TRP A 384 -4.99 -1.94 -20.86
#